data_AF-A0A2I0CZZ8-F1
#
_entry.id   AF-A0A2I0CZZ8-F1
#
_cell.length_a   1.000
_cell.length_b   1.000
_cell.length_c   1.000
_cell.angle_alpha   90.00
_cell.angle_beta   90.00
_cell.angle_gamma   90.00
#
_symmetry.space_group_name_H-M   'P 1'
#
loop_
_entity.id
_entity.type
_entity.pdbx_description
1 polymer ?
#
loop_
_entity_poly.entity_id
_entity_poly.type
_entity_poly.pdbx_seq_one_letter_code
_entity_poly.pdbx_strand_id
1 'polypeptide(L)'
;MVVVSLVFIVSAGCVTIHVNAPVFSSAQLPAAAENVTGTPPSSERYSSGVLDNESAARDPDTNLSPAKTMSPVSRITANPNSKSDVNRRFQDVVFGNEAQYLNRWENRNVKLGVAGEYTREDLKTLHDFVIRFNNVSDTTHLTLPYESENQEFTIRFVPPSFFSTIDEDVADKVVRNTDTGEVYFADVTNKNSWVETDLIYINSRFKGEERKYLLLRALLYDMGFEGYSDDPASIFYFNPRTTELSEMDWAVIDLLYSKKFTYGESLSSVRAKLT
;
A
#
# COMPACT_ATOMS: atom_id res chain seq x y z
N MET A 1 4.45 -26.59 -19.64
CA MET A 1 5.50 -27.14 -18.75
C MET A 1 6.81 -27.10 -19.53
N VAL A 2 7.63 -26.06 -19.32
CA VAL A 2 8.90 -25.89 -20.02
C VAL A 2 9.99 -26.55 -19.18
N VAL A 3 10.70 -27.54 -19.74
CA VAL A 3 11.82 -28.19 -19.07
C VAL A 3 13.10 -27.45 -19.46
N VAL A 4 13.75 -26.82 -18.50
CA VAL A 4 15.08 -26.20 -18.67
C VAL A 4 16.14 -27.21 -18.26
N SER A 5 17.03 -27.59 -19.18
CA SER A 5 18.17 -28.46 -18.88
C SER A 5 19.42 -27.64 -18.62
N LEU A 6 19.99 -27.78 -17.42
CA LEU A 6 21.29 -27.21 -17.05
C LEU A 6 22.40 -28.23 -17.32
N VAL A 7 23.44 -27.81 -18.05
CA VAL A 7 24.64 -28.61 -18.29
C VAL A 7 25.81 -27.98 -17.54
N PHE A 8 26.46 -28.75 -16.68
CA PHE A 8 27.66 -28.33 -15.95
C PHE A 8 28.90 -28.92 -16.61
N ILE A 9 29.87 -28.07 -16.97
CA ILE A 9 31.20 -28.50 -17.41
C ILE A 9 32.20 -27.99 -16.37
N VAL A 10 32.91 -28.92 -15.73
CA VAL A 10 33.94 -28.60 -14.74
C VAL A 10 35.30 -28.84 -15.38
N SER A 11 36.11 -27.79 -15.51
CA SER A 11 37.52 -27.89 -15.89
C SER A 11 38.36 -26.95 -15.01
N ALA A 12 39.34 -27.53 -14.31
CA ALA A 12 40.45 -26.88 -13.61
C ALA A 12 40.13 -25.51 -12.95
N GLY A 13 39.21 -25.51 -11.98
CA GLY A 13 39.08 -24.43 -10.99
C GLY A 13 38.22 -23.23 -11.38
N CYS A 14 37.50 -23.28 -12.50
CA CYS A 14 36.48 -22.27 -12.84
C CYS A 14 35.17 -22.95 -13.24
N VAL A 15 34.05 -22.57 -12.60
CA VAL A 15 32.71 -23.03 -12.96
C VAL A 15 32.09 -21.96 -13.87
N THR A 16 31.88 -22.31 -15.13
CA THR A 16 31.16 -21.46 -16.08
C THR A 16 29.76 -22.04 -16.30
N ILE A 17 28.74 -21.24 -15.99
CA ILE A 17 27.34 -21.62 -16.21
C ILE A 17 26.92 -21.12 -17.59
N HIS A 18 26.66 -22.03 -18.52
CA HIS A 18 26.03 -21.71 -19.80
C HIS A 18 24.53 -21.96 -19.73
N VAL A 19 23.75 -20.89 -19.82
CA VAL A 19 22.30 -20.97 -19.96
C VAL A 19 21.98 -20.95 -21.45
N ASN A 20 21.48 -22.07 -21.98
CA ASN A 20 20.95 -22.11 -23.33
C ASN A 20 19.56 -21.49 -23.33
N ALA A 21 19.43 -20.31 -23.95
CA ALA A 21 18.13 -19.71 -24.19
C ALA A 21 17.32 -20.57 -25.17
N PRO A 22 16.01 -20.78 -24.94
CA PRO A 22 15.16 -21.48 -25.89
C PRO A 22 15.05 -20.67 -27.19
N VAL A 23 15.27 -21.34 -28.32
CA VAL A 23 14.98 -20.80 -29.65
C VAL A 23 13.48 -20.81 -29.84
N PHE A 24 12.86 -19.63 -29.86
CA PHE A 24 11.44 -19.48 -30.19
C PHE A 24 11.22 -19.70 -31.68
N SER A 25 10.48 -20.75 -32.03
CA SER A 25 9.96 -20.97 -33.38
C SER A 25 8.77 -20.04 -33.62
N SER A 26 8.85 -19.19 -34.64
CA SER A 26 7.80 -18.28 -35.07
C SER A 26 6.65 -19.04 -35.72
N ALA A 27 5.57 -19.25 -34.97
CA ALA A 27 4.32 -19.75 -35.52
C ALA A 27 3.55 -18.62 -36.24
N GLN A 28 3.23 -18.86 -37.51
CA GLN A 28 2.41 -18.01 -38.37
C GLN A 28 0.98 -17.85 -37.82
N LEU A 29 0.51 -16.61 -37.75
CA LEU A 29 -0.89 -16.23 -37.55
C LEU A 29 -1.72 -16.61 -38.79
N PRO A 30 -2.89 -17.26 -38.65
CA PRO A 30 -3.83 -17.39 -39.75
C PRO A 30 -4.68 -16.12 -39.93
N ALA A 31 -5.04 -15.90 -41.20
CA ALA A 31 -5.58 -14.68 -41.79
C ALA A 31 -7.02 -14.32 -41.36
N ALA A 32 -7.32 -13.04 -41.56
CA ALA A 32 -8.61 -12.38 -41.40
C ALA A 32 -9.72 -12.99 -42.26
N ALA A 33 -10.95 -12.95 -41.73
CA ALA A 33 -12.18 -13.17 -42.47
C ALA A 33 -13.02 -11.88 -42.49
N GLU A 34 -13.66 -11.68 -43.65
CA GLU A 34 -14.22 -10.44 -44.16
C GLU A 34 -15.59 -10.03 -43.58
N ASN A 35 -15.82 -8.71 -43.68
CA ASN A 35 -17.08 -7.95 -43.75
C ASN A 35 -18.40 -8.72 -43.98
N VAL A 36 -19.40 -8.40 -43.15
CA VAL A 36 -20.80 -8.32 -43.58
C VAL A 36 -21.45 -7.04 -43.04
N THR A 37 -21.86 -6.19 -43.97
CA THR A 37 -22.66 -4.97 -43.84
C THR A 37 -24.10 -5.29 -43.44
N GLY A 38 -24.62 -4.60 -42.42
CA GLY A 38 -26.04 -4.64 -42.04
C GLY A 38 -26.48 -3.31 -41.42
N THR A 39 -27.37 -2.60 -42.12
CA THR A 39 -28.04 -1.34 -41.77
C THR A 39 -28.89 -1.46 -40.49
N PRO A 40 -29.12 -0.38 -39.72
CA PRO A 40 -29.84 -0.44 -38.45
C PRO A 40 -31.36 -0.27 -38.64
N PRO A 41 -32.21 -0.96 -37.87
CA PRO A 41 -33.61 -0.58 -37.77
C PRO A 41 -33.82 0.45 -36.65
N SER A 42 -34.60 1.47 -37.00
CA SER A 42 -35.20 2.46 -36.13
C SER A 42 -36.45 1.92 -35.40
N SER A 43 -36.77 2.63 -34.31
CA SER A 43 -38.03 2.69 -33.55
C SER A 43 -38.42 1.50 -32.67
N GLU A 44 -38.60 1.75 -31.36
CA GLU A 44 -39.91 1.68 -30.71
C GLU A 44 -39.90 2.32 -29.31
N ARG A 45 -40.96 3.08 -29.03
CA ARG A 45 -41.33 3.60 -27.71
C ARG A 45 -42.18 2.54 -26.99
N TYR A 46 -41.83 2.19 -25.76
CA TYR A 46 -42.71 1.67 -24.70
C TYR A 46 -42.04 2.06 -23.38
N SER A 47 -42.51 3.05 -22.61
CA SER A 47 -43.64 3.06 -21.67
C SER A 47 -43.63 1.95 -20.62
N SER A 48 -43.30 2.36 -19.40
CA SER A 48 -43.85 1.95 -18.09
C SER A 48 -43.84 0.47 -17.69
N GLY A 49 -42.95 0.14 -16.74
CA GLY A 49 -43.02 -1.07 -15.93
C GLY A 49 -42.32 -0.86 -14.60
N VAL A 50 -43.10 -0.56 -13.57
CA VAL A 50 -42.71 -0.51 -12.16
C VAL A 50 -42.24 -1.89 -11.72
N LEU A 51 -41.03 -2.00 -11.17
CA LEU A 51 -40.67 -3.03 -10.22
C LEU A 51 -39.76 -2.43 -9.15
N ASP A 52 -40.32 -2.43 -7.94
CA ASP A 52 -39.69 -2.08 -6.68
C ASP A 52 -38.44 -2.92 -6.47
N ASN A 53 -37.31 -2.27 -6.21
CA ASN A 53 -36.23 -2.91 -5.46
C ASN A 53 -35.60 -1.90 -4.51
N GLU A 54 -35.77 -2.23 -3.24
CA GLU A 54 -35.34 -1.62 -2.00
C GLU A 54 -34.01 -0.86 -2.08
N SER A 55 -34.09 0.42 -2.40
CA SER A 55 -33.01 1.39 -2.22
C SER A 55 -32.94 1.75 -0.74
N ALA A 56 -32.00 1.14 -0.01
CA ALA A 56 -31.66 1.57 1.34
C ALA A 56 -31.33 3.07 1.32
N ALA A 57 -32.03 3.81 2.18
CA ALA A 57 -32.11 5.26 2.20
C ALA A 57 -30.73 5.94 2.32
N ARG A 58 -30.44 6.85 1.39
CA ARG A 58 -29.45 7.91 1.55
C ARG A 58 -30.10 9.03 2.37
N ASP A 59 -29.60 9.27 3.56
CA ASP A 59 -29.93 10.46 4.34
C ASP A 59 -28.93 11.58 4.00
N PRO A 60 -29.37 12.77 3.56
CA PRO A 60 -28.50 13.91 3.34
C PRO A 60 -28.48 14.76 4.62
N ASP A 61 -27.60 14.43 5.56
CA ASP A 61 -27.30 15.35 6.65
C ASP A 61 -25.81 15.70 6.69
N THR A 62 -25.53 16.82 6.02
CA THR A 62 -24.22 17.46 5.94
C THR A 62 -24.08 18.34 7.17
N ASN A 63 -23.50 17.79 8.25
CA ASN A 63 -23.06 18.62 9.37
C ASN A 63 -21.83 18.01 10.05
N LEU A 64 -20.69 18.11 9.36
CA LEU A 64 -19.38 17.92 9.99
C LEU A 64 -19.12 19.14 10.88
N SER A 65 -19.34 18.95 12.17
CA SER A 65 -19.02 19.89 13.25
C SER A 65 -17.58 20.40 13.14
N PRO A 66 -17.30 21.70 13.42
CA PRO A 66 -15.99 22.30 13.19
C PRO A 66 -14.89 21.59 13.97
N ALA A 67 -13.81 21.29 13.26
CA ALA A 67 -12.59 20.69 13.78
C ALA A 67 -12.12 21.44 15.04
N LYS A 68 -12.00 20.69 16.14
CA LYS A 68 -11.38 21.17 17.37
C LYS A 68 -9.93 21.53 17.05
N THR A 69 -9.58 22.80 17.15
CA THR A 69 -8.20 23.28 17.02
C THR A 69 -7.32 22.51 18.00
N MET A 70 -6.55 21.55 17.49
CA MET A 70 -5.54 20.85 18.26
C MET A 70 -4.41 21.83 18.54
N SER A 71 -4.04 21.98 19.81
CA SER A 71 -2.83 22.69 20.21
C SER A 71 -1.60 22.12 19.48
N PRO A 72 -0.59 22.93 19.16
CA PRO A 72 0.65 22.44 18.58
C PRO A 72 1.22 21.34 19.47
N VAL A 73 1.39 20.15 18.91
CA VAL A 73 2.01 19.01 19.59
C VAL A 73 3.45 19.39 19.87
N SER A 74 3.85 19.34 21.15
CA SER A 74 5.24 19.52 21.54
C SER A 74 6.09 18.49 20.79
N ARG A 75 6.98 18.94 19.91
CA ARG A 75 8.13 18.13 19.47
C ARG A 75 8.76 17.55 20.73
N ILE A 76 8.86 16.22 20.79
CA ILE A 76 9.36 15.50 21.96
C ILE A 76 10.61 16.19 22.47
N THR A 77 10.54 16.78 23.66
CA THR A 77 11.69 17.37 24.35
C THR A 77 12.59 16.20 24.73
N ALA A 78 13.60 15.94 23.90
CA ALA A 78 14.36 14.70 23.93
C ALA A 78 15.12 14.50 25.25
N ASN A 79 14.73 13.47 26.00
CA ASN A 79 15.64 12.77 26.90
C ASN A 79 16.69 12.06 26.02
N PRO A 80 18.00 12.14 26.29
CA PRO A 80 19.02 11.42 25.50
C PRO A 80 18.73 9.93 25.29
N ASN A 81 18.12 9.28 26.29
CA ASN A 81 17.68 7.88 26.17
C ASN A 81 16.55 7.72 25.13
N SER A 82 15.60 8.66 25.10
CA SER A 82 14.52 8.66 24.10
C SER A 82 15.02 8.85 22.66
N LYS A 83 16.07 9.67 22.43
CA LYS A 83 16.65 9.83 21.08
C LYS A 83 17.31 8.54 20.61
N SER A 84 18.07 7.88 21.48
CA SER A 84 18.68 6.58 21.15
C SER A 84 17.63 5.51 20.86
N ASP A 85 16.54 5.49 21.62
CA ASP A 85 15.44 4.54 21.41
C ASP A 85 14.68 4.80 20.11
N VAL A 86 14.38 6.07 19.79
CA VAL A 86 13.80 6.48 18.49
C VAL A 86 14.72 6.04 17.35
N ASN A 87 16.01 6.34 17.43
CA ASN A 87 16.98 6.01 16.38
C ASN A 87 17.12 4.49 16.16
N ARG A 88 17.05 3.70 17.24
CA ARG A 88 17.06 2.23 17.15
C ARG A 88 15.79 1.74 16.46
N ARG A 89 14.62 2.13 16.98
CA ARG A 89 13.33 1.71 16.40
C ARG A 89 13.18 2.14 14.95
N PHE A 90 13.60 3.35 14.62
CA PHE A 90 13.62 3.87 13.27
C PHE A 90 14.40 2.93 12.32
N GLN A 91 15.57 2.46 12.74
CA GLN A 91 16.33 1.51 11.92
C GLN A 91 15.60 0.17 11.79
N ASP A 92 15.04 -0.36 12.87
CA ASP A 92 14.37 -1.67 12.87
C ASP A 92 13.12 -1.68 11.97
N VAL A 93 12.35 -0.60 11.96
CA VAL A 93 11.08 -0.52 11.23
C VAL A 93 11.21 -0.01 9.79
N VAL A 94 12.26 0.75 9.48
CA VAL A 94 12.48 1.27 8.11
C VAL A 94 13.43 0.39 7.30
N PHE A 95 14.41 -0.24 7.95
CA PHE A 95 15.36 -1.16 7.31
C PHE A 95 15.19 -2.62 7.72
N GLY A 96 14.10 -2.95 8.44
CA GLY A 96 13.73 -4.34 8.69
C GLY A 96 13.50 -5.11 7.38
N ASN A 97 13.57 -6.43 7.42
CA ASN A 97 13.59 -7.30 6.23
C ASN A 97 14.78 -7.06 5.27
N GLU A 98 15.96 -6.74 5.80
CA GLU A 98 17.22 -6.67 5.04
C GLU A 98 17.28 -5.55 3.97
N ALA A 99 16.36 -4.58 4.03
CA ALA A 99 16.40 -3.44 3.14
C ALA A 99 17.73 -2.68 3.28
N GLN A 100 18.37 -2.40 2.15
CA GLN A 100 19.66 -1.69 2.11
C GLN A 100 19.50 -0.18 1.89
N TYR A 101 18.32 0.23 1.44
CA TYR A 101 18.00 1.60 1.01
C TYR A 101 16.63 2.01 1.54
N LEU A 102 16.45 3.31 1.78
CA LEU A 102 15.17 3.87 2.19
C LEU A 102 14.13 3.77 1.06
N ASN A 103 13.07 3.00 1.29
CA ASN A 103 11.92 2.89 0.41
C ASN A 103 10.76 3.81 0.82
N ARG A 104 11.07 5.05 1.21
CA ARG A 104 10.06 6.05 1.57
C ARG A 104 9.47 6.71 0.34
N TRP A 105 8.24 7.23 0.40
CA TRP A 105 7.75 8.09 -0.69
C TRP A 105 8.68 9.28 -0.93
N GLU A 106 8.86 9.61 -2.20
CA GLU A 106 9.50 10.86 -2.62
C GLU A 106 8.66 12.07 -2.16
N ASN A 107 9.30 13.24 -2.10
CA ASN A 107 8.68 14.46 -1.61
C ASN A 107 7.51 14.86 -2.52
N ARG A 108 6.28 14.57 -2.11
CA ARG A 108 5.09 14.71 -2.96
C ARG A 108 3.84 15.13 -2.17
N ASN A 109 2.86 15.67 -2.88
CA ASN A 109 1.52 15.89 -2.36
C ASN A 109 0.63 14.77 -2.88
N VAL A 110 0.41 13.75 -2.05
CA VAL A 110 -0.32 12.54 -2.43
C VAL A 110 -1.81 12.79 -2.36
N LYS A 111 -2.50 12.51 -3.45
CA LYS A 111 -3.96 12.40 -3.45
C LYS A 111 -4.35 11.00 -2.99
N LEU A 112 -5.03 10.92 -1.85
CA LEU A 112 -5.50 9.67 -1.25
C LEU A 112 -6.92 9.35 -1.71
N GLY A 113 -7.07 8.23 -2.41
CA GLY A 113 -8.36 7.62 -2.77
C GLY A 113 -8.73 6.48 -1.84
N VAL A 114 -10.02 6.29 -1.61
CA VAL A 114 -10.60 5.13 -0.93
C VAL A 114 -11.75 4.57 -1.76
N ALA A 115 -11.80 3.25 -1.88
CA ALA A 115 -12.81 2.57 -2.68
C ALA A 115 -13.15 1.16 -2.18
N GLY A 116 -14.17 0.57 -2.79
CA GLY A 116 -14.65 -0.78 -2.46
C GLY A 116 -15.49 -0.82 -1.18
N GLU A 117 -15.37 -1.91 -0.42
CA GLU A 117 -16.21 -2.20 0.76
C GLU A 117 -15.72 -1.50 2.05
N TYR A 118 -15.36 -0.21 1.97
CA TYR A 118 -14.94 0.58 3.14
C TYR A 118 -16.12 0.92 4.06
N THR A 119 -15.82 1.24 5.32
CA THR A 119 -16.80 1.72 6.30
C THR A 119 -16.49 3.16 6.74
N ARG A 120 -17.42 3.77 7.48
CA ARG A 120 -17.22 5.11 8.04
C ARG A 120 -16.06 5.14 9.05
N GLU A 121 -15.82 4.05 9.76
CA GLU A 121 -14.71 3.89 10.70
C GLU A 121 -13.36 3.86 9.98
N ASP A 122 -13.28 3.28 8.78
CA ASP A 122 -12.07 3.31 7.95
C ASP A 122 -11.74 4.73 7.52
N LEU A 123 -12.75 5.47 7.01
CA LEU A 123 -12.59 6.86 6.63
C LEU A 123 -12.18 7.74 7.81
N LYS A 124 -12.77 7.51 8.99
CA LYS A 124 -12.38 8.23 10.20
C LYS A 124 -10.92 7.94 10.57
N THR A 125 -10.52 6.67 10.53
CA THR A 125 -9.13 6.26 10.81
C THR A 125 -8.15 6.95 9.86
N LEU A 126 -8.43 6.96 8.56
CA LEU A 126 -7.60 7.61 7.56
C LEU A 126 -7.58 9.13 7.73
N HIS A 127 -8.71 9.75 8.01
CA HIS A 127 -8.80 11.19 8.25
C HIS A 127 -7.95 11.61 9.46
N ASP A 128 -8.07 10.88 10.58
CA ASP A 128 -7.29 11.14 11.80
C ASP A 128 -5.78 10.94 11.55
N PHE A 129 -5.42 9.89 10.79
CA PHE A 129 -4.04 9.64 10.37
C PHE A 129 -3.51 10.79 9.51
N VAL A 130 -4.23 11.20 8.46
CA VAL A 130 -3.82 12.27 7.53
C VAL A 130 -3.58 13.58 8.27
N ILE A 131 -4.49 13.97 9.16
CA ILE A 131 -4.33 15.19 9.97
C ILE A 131 -3.03 15.11 10.78
N ARG A 132 -2.81 14.00 11.50
CA ARG A 132 -1.63 13.87 12.35
C ARG A 132 -0.34 13.76 11.54
N PHE A 133 -0.34 13.01 10.45
CA PHE A 133 0.79 12.87 9.54
C PHE A 133 1.21 14.21 8.94
N ASN A 134 0.27 14.99 8.41
CA ASN A 134 0.55 16.30 7.82
C ASN A 134 1.09 17.32 8.85
N ASN A 135 0.84 17.11 10.15
CA ASN A 135 1.41 17.94 11.21
C ASN A 135 2.86 17.58 11.56
N VAL A 136 3.30 16.35 11.26
CA VAL A 136 4.66 15.88 11.60
C VAL A 136 5.58 15.76 10.38
N SER A 137 5.03 15.56 9.19
CA SER A 137 5.81 15.42 7.96
C SER A 137 6.26 16.79 7.43
N ASP A 138 7.56 16.92 7.15
CA ASP A 138 8.12 18.14 6.54
C ASP A 138 8.15 18.08 5.00
N THR A 139 7.98 16.89 4.42
CA THR A 139 8.37 16.61 3.02
C THR A 139 7.26 16.03 2.16
N THR A 140 6.27 15.38 2.78
CA THR A 140 5.15 14.75 2.08
C THR A 140 3.84 15.16 2.73
N HIS A 141 2.83 15.47 1.93
CA HIS A 141 1.50 15.81 2.43
C HIS A 141 0.45 14.91 1.80
N LEU A 142 -0.50 14.45 2.60
CA LEU A 142 -1.65 13.67 2.16
C LEU A 142 -2.87 14.57 2.04
N THR A 143 -3.66 14.43 0.98
CA THR A 143 -5.02 14.97 1.00
C THR A 143 -5.90 14.16 1.95
N LEU A 144 -7.00 14.76 2.42
CA LEU A 144 -8.07 13.96 3.01
C LEU A 144 -8.57 12.92 2.00
N PRO A 145 -9.05 11.75 2.47
CA PRO A 145 -9.49 10.68 1.58
C PRO A 145 -10.66 11.11 0.68
N TYR A 146 -10.54 10.86 -0.62
CA TYR A 146 -11.64 10.99 -1.59
C TYR A 146 -12.23 9.61 -1.90
N GLU A 147 -13.56 9.55 -2.04
CA GLU A 147 -14.25 8.34 -2.51
C GLU A 147 -14.04 8.18 -4.02
N SER A 148 -12.89 7.64 -4.42
CA SER A 148 -12.47 7.54 -5.82
C SER A 148 -11.40 6.46 -6.00
N GLU A 149 -11.52 5.71 -7.09
CA GLU A 149 -10.57 4.67 -7.51
C GLU A 149 -9.40 5.21 -8.35
N ASN A 150 -9.44 6.49 -8.73
CA ASN A 150 -8.52 7.08 -9.70
C ASN A 150 -7.66 8.19 -9.06
N GLN A 151 -7.06 7.89 -7.91
CA GLN A 151 -6.08 8.77 -7.29
C GLN A 151 -4.65 8.21 -7.43
N GLU A 152 -3.66 9.06 -7.21
CA GLU A 152 -2.23 8.68 -7.22
C GLU A 152 -1.95 7.51 -6.28
N PHE A 153 -2.57 7.53 -5.11
CA PHE A 153 -2.53 6.45 -4.16
C PHE A 153 -3.96 6.10 -3.73
N THR A 154 -4.34 4.82 -3.85
CA THR A 154 -5.71 4.37 -3.56
C THR A 154 -5.71 3.14 -2.65
N ILE A 155 -6.50 3.22 -1.58
CA ILE A 155 -6.79 2.08 -0.71
C ILE A 155 -8.14 1.48 -1.10
N ARG A 156 -8.15 0.21 -1.52
CA ARG A 156 -9.35 -0.51 -1.95
C ARG A 156 -9.67 -1.65 -1.00
N PHE A 157 -10.87 -1.66 -0.45
CA PHE A 157 -11.37 -2.77 0.36
C PHE A 157 -12.08 -3.79 -0.52
N VAL A 158 -11.58 -5.02 -0.56
CA VAL A 158 -12.02 -6.06 -1.50
C VAL A 158 -12.31 -7.39 -0.80
N PRO A 159 -13.29 -8.18 -1.29
CA PRO A 159 -13.59 -9.48 -0.69
C PRO A 159 -12.42 -10.45 -0.83
N PRO A 160 -12.32 -11.50 0.03
CA PRO A 160 -11.24 -12.48 -0.01
C PRO A 160 -11.01 -13.12 -1.38
N SER A 161 -12.07 -13.33 -2.17
CA SER A 161 -12.00 -13.92 -3.50
C SER A 161 -11.20 -13.07 -4.49
N PHE A 162 -11.13 -11.75 -4.30
CA PHE A 162 -10.42 -10.84 -5.20
C PHE A 162 -8.91 -11.11 -5.22
N PHE A 163 -8.31 -11.53 -4.11
CA PHE A 163 -6.86 -11.74 -4.03
C PHE A 163 -6.35 -12.83 -4.99
N SER A 164 -7.22 -13.75 -5.42
CA SER A 164 -6.87 -14.73 -6.47
C SER A 164 -6.64 -14.13 -7.85
N THR A 165 -7.01 -12.86 -8.05
CA THR A 165 -6.84 -12.12 -9.30
C THR A 165 -5.58 -11.24 -9.31
N ILE A 166 -4.93 -11.07 -8.15
CA ILE A 166 -3.69 -10.32 -8.05
C ILE A 166 -2.57 -11.23 -8.54
N ASP A 167 -1.84 -10.76 -9.54
CA ASP A 167 -0.62 -11.40 -10.00
C ASP A 167 0.50 -11.10 -8.99
N GLU A 168 0.89 -12.13 -8.23
CA GLU A 168 1.91 -11.98 -7.18
C GLU A 168 3.31 -11.74 -7.76
N ASP A 169 3.56 -12.05 -9.02
CA ASP A 169 4.87 -11.81 -9.67
C ASP A 169 5.10 -10.32 -9.94
N VAL A 170 4.04 -9.51 -9.94
CA VAL A 170 4.10 -8.05 -10.16
C VAL A 170 3.67 -7.24 -8.94
N ALA A 171 3.18 -7.88 -7.88
CA ALA A 171 2.84 -7.22 -6.63
C ALA A 171 4.12 -6.85 -5.88
N ASP A 172 4.19 -5.62 -5.37
CA ASP A 172 5.32 -5.18 -4.55
C ASP A 172 5.29 -5.89 -3.19
N LYS A 173 4.08 -6.18 -2.68
CA LYS A 173 3.91 -6.98 -1.47
C LYS A 173 2.59 -7.74 -1.42
N VAL A 174 2.63 -8.94 -0.87
CA VAL A 174 1.44 -9.66 -0.37
C VAL A 174 1.69 -10.11 1.06
N VAL A 175 0.86 -9.65 1.99
CA VAL A 175 0.93 -10.05 3.41
C VAL A 175 -0.19 -11.02 3.71
N ARG A 176 0.17 -12.18 4.28
CA ARG A 176 -0.76 -13.27 4.57
C ARG A 176 -0.48 -13.93 5.92
N ASN A 177 -1.50 -14.60 6.45
CA ASN A 177 -1.34 -15.52 7.56
C ASN A 177 -0.47 -16.71 7.12
N THR A 178 0.56 -17.06 7.89
CA THR A 178 1.49 -18.15 7.56
C THR A 178 0.87 -19.54 7.69
N ASP A 179 -0.13 -19.69 8.54
CA ASP A 179 -0.75 -20.98 8.86
C ASP A 179 -1.93 -21.28 7.91
N THR A 180 -2.74 -20.27 7.59
CA THR A 180 -3.94 -20.41 6.76
C THR A 180 -3.75 -19.97 5.30
N GLY A 181 -2.66 -19.25 5.00
CA GLY A 181 -2.38 -18.68 3.68
C GLY A 181 -3.23 -17.45 3.34
N GLU A 182 -4.11 -17.04 4.24
CA GLU A 182 -5.09 -15.99 4.01
C GLU A 182 -4.46 -14.61 3.86
N VAL A 183 -4.76 -13.93 2.76
CA VAL A 183 -4.21 -12.61 2.46
C VAL A 183 -4.91 -11.55 3.32
N TYR A 184 -4.10 -10.75 4.00
CA TYR A 184 -4.52 -9.61 4.80
C TYR A 184 -4.62 -8.36 3.95
N PHE A 185 -3.54 -8.06 3.25
CA PHE A 185 -3.48 -6.98 2.27
C PHE A 185 -2.43 -7.29 1.20
N ALA A 186 -2.54 -6.59 0.08
CA ALA A 186 -1.56 -6.60 -1.00
C ALA A 186 -1.29 -5.16 -1.45
N ASP A 187 -0.06 -4.91 -1.85
CA ASP A 187 0.43 -3.63 -2.37
C ASP A 187 0.90 -3.83 -3.81
N VAL A 188 0.46 -2.95 -4.71
CA VAL A 188 0.67 -3.04 -6.15
C VAL A 188 0.84 -1.64 -6.75
N THR A 189 2.01 -1.36 -7.30
CA THR A 189 2.23 -0.19 -8.16
C THR A 189 1.90 -0.53 -9.61
N ASN A 190 0.87 0.12 -10.17
CA ASN A 190 0.52 -0.03 -11.57
C ASN A 190 1.42 0.85 -12.47
N LYS A 191 2.44 0.22 -13.04
CA LYS A 191 3.42 0.86 -13.95
C LYS A 191 2.93 1.01 -15.40
N ASN A 192 1.78 0.41 -15.74
CA ASN A 192 1.25 0.41 -17.11
C ASN A 192 0.30 1.60 -17.39
N SER A 193 0.00 2.40 -16.37
CA SER A 193 -0.78 3.63 -16.51
C SER A 193 0.15 4.78 -16.94
N TRP A 194 -0.37 5.72 -17.72
CA TRP A 194 0.34 6.97 -18.08
C TRP A 194 0.74 7.80 -16.85
N VAL A 195 0.16 7.48 -15.70
CA VAL A 195 0.51 7.97 -14.36
C VAL A 195 0.65 6.74 -13.48
N GLU A 196 1.82 6.51 -12.88
CA GLU A 196 2.00 5.45 -11.89
C GLU A 196 0.99 5.64 -10.76
N THR A 197 0.27 4.57 -10.42
CA THR A 197 -0.70 4.59 -9.31
C THR A 197 -0.37 3.48 -8.33
N ASP A 198 -0.24 3.85 -7.07
CA ASP A 198 0.00 2.96 -5.95
C ASP A 198 -1.36 2.48 -5.41
N LEU A 199 -1.54 1.16 -5.29
CA LEU A 199 -2.80 0.54 -4.90
C LEU A 199 -2.59 -0.43 -3.74
N ILE A 200 -3.25 -0.15 -2.62
CA ILE A 200 -3.34 -1.08 -1.50
C ILE A 200 -4.70 -1.77 -1.52
N TYR A 201 -4.70 -3.10 -1.64
CA TYR A 201 -5.88 -3.93 -1.46
C TYR A 201 -5.95 -4.45 -0.03
N ILE A 202 -7.02 -4.15 0.69
CA ILE A 202 -7.27 -4.66 2.05
C ILE A 202 -8.42 -5.65 2.02
N ASN A 203 -8.24 -6.79 2.68
CA ASN A 203 -9.27 -7.81 2.75
C ASN A 203 -10.48 -7.34 3.59
N SER A 204 -11.61 -7.14 2.93
CA SER A 204 -12.81 -6.54 3.52
C SER A 204 -13.52 -7.45 4.54
N ARG A 205 -13.15 -8.74 4.61
CA ARG A 205 -13.69 -9.68 5.60
C ARG A 205 -13.37 -9.23 7.03
N PHE A 206 -12.22 -8.59 7.23
CA PHE A 206 -11.78 -8.13 8.55
C PHE A 206 -12.64 -6.97 9.00
N LYS A 207 -12.92 -6.90 10.31
CA LYS A 207 -13.80 -5.90 10.93
C LYS A 207 -13.17 -5.35 12.23
N GLY A 208 -13.72 -4.24 12.71
CA GLY A 208 -13.34 -3.64 13.99
C GLY A 208 -11.85 -3.30 14.09
N GLU A 209 -11.29 -3.57 15.27
CA GLU A 209 -9.90 -3.25 15.61
C GLU A 209 -8.88 -3.94 14.69
N GLU A 210 -9.12 -5.20 14.30
CA GLU A 210 -8.23 -5.92 13.38
C GLU A 210 -8.16 -5.23 12.02
N ARG A 211 -9.31 -4.80 11.48
CA ARG A 211 -9.36 -4.04 10.22
C ARG A 211 -8.64 -2.71 10.32
N LYS A 212 -8.81 -1.98 11.44
CA LYS A 212 -8.12 -0.72 11.72
C LYS A 212 -6.60 -0.92 11.75
N TYR A 213 -6.12 -1.98 12.42
CA TYR A 213 -4.70 -2.34 12.42
C TYR A 213 -4.20 -2.61 11.01
N LEU A 214 -4.89 -3.45 10.23
CA LEU A 214 -4.47 -3.80 8.87
C LEU A 214 -4.43 -2.57 7.95
N LEU A 215 -5.41 -1.67 8.07
CA LEU A 215 -5.45 -0.41 7.33
C LEU A 215 -4.22 0.46 7.59
N LEU A 216 -3.92 0.72 8.86
CA LEU A 216 -2.76 1.52 9.22
C LEU A 216 -1.45 0.81 8.88
N ARG A 217 -1.36 -0.51 9.11
CA ARG A 217 -0.14 -1.26 8.83
C ARG A 217 0.16 -1.32 7.34
N ALA A 218 -0.86 -1.48 6.49
CA ALA A 218 -0.71 -1.49 5.04
C ALA A 218 -0.27 -0.11 4.54
N LEU A 219 -0.95 0.96 4.98
CA LEU A 219 -0.55 2.33 4.64
C LEU A 219 0.90 2.64 5.05
N LEU A 220 1.29 2.26 6.27
CA LEU A 220 2.66 2.46 6.75
C LEU A 220 3.68 1.60 5.97
N TYR A 221 3.29 0.41 5.52
CA TYR A 221 4.16 -0.44 4.71
C TYR A 221 4.52 0.27 3.41
N ASP A 222 3.51 0.73 2.66
CA ASP A 222 3.67 1.46 1.40
C ASP A 222 4.45 2.78 1.59
N MET A 223 4.30 3.42 2.74
CA MET A 223 5.08 4.60 3.14
C MET A 223 6.55 4.31 3.50
N GLY A 224 7.00 3.05 3.43
CA GLY A 224 8.39 2.64 3.67
C GLY A 224 8.70 2.10 5.07
N PHE A 225 7.69 1.81 5.88
CA PHE A 225 7.86 1.16 7.19
C PHE A 225 7.64 -0.36 7.08
N GLU A 226 8.54 -1.04 6.40
CA GLU A 226 8.42 -2.46 6.06
C GLU A 226 8.83 -3.41 7.19
N GLY A 227 9.61 -2.91 8.14
CA GLY A 227 10.20 -3.67 9.24
C GLY A 227 9.26 -3.88 10.43
N TYR A 228 9.86 -4.32 11.54
CA TYR A 228 9.16 -4.65 12.77
C TYR A 228 9.83 -4.04 13.99
N SER A 229 9.02 -3.73 15.00
CA SER A 229 9.50 -3.34 16.33
C SER A 229 9.44 -4.54 17.29
N ASP A 230 10.32 -4.53 18.30
CA ASP A 230 10.29 -5.44 19.45
C ASP A 230 9.31 -5.02 20.55
N ASP A 231 8.75 -3.81 20.46
CA ASP A 231 7.85 -3.23 21.45
C ASP A 231 6.39 -3.65 21.22
N PRO A 232 5.76 -4.38 22.15
CA PRO A 232 4.35 -4.80 22.03
C PRO A 232 3.34 -3.65 21.93
N ALA A 233 3.71 -2.44 22.35
CA ALA A 233 2.86 -1.25 22.23
C ALA A 233 2.99 -0.55 20.87
N SER A 234 3.92 -0.97 20.01
CA SER A 234 4.11 -0.42 18.68
C SER A 234 3.17 -1.08 17.67
N ILE A 235 2.65 -0.28 16.72
CA ILE A 235 1.93 -0.82 15.57
C ILE A 235 2.82 -1.69 14.65
N PHE A 236 4.15 -1.51 14.73
CA PHE A 236 5.13 -2.30 13.99
C PHE A 236 5.46 -3.63 14.67
N TYR A 237 4.84 -3.95 15.81
CA TYR A 237 5.08 -5.22 16.47
C TYR A 237 4.57 -6.40 15.63
N PHE A 238 5.36 -7.47 15.54
CA PHE A 238 5.08 -8.61 14.66
C PHE A 238 3.78 -9.37 15.00
N ASN A 239 3.30 -9.28 16.25
CA ASN A 239 2.07 -9.92 16.70
C ASN A 239 1.09 -8.85 17.19
N PRO A 240 0.20 -8.33 16.33
CA PRO A 240 -0.58 -7.13 16.62
C PRO A 240 -1.33 -7.18 17.95
N ARG A 241 -1.05 -6.19 18.80
CA ARG A 241 -1.71 -5.99 20.10
C ARG A 241 -2.33 -4.61 20.26
N THR A 242 -2.05 -3.71 19.32
CA THR A 242 -2.53 -2.33 19.29
C THR A 242 -3.06 -1.98 17.91
N THR A 243 -4.00 -1.05 17.87
CA THR A 243 -4.55 -0.46 16.64
C THR A 243 -4.27 1.03 16.54
N GLU A 244 -3.43 1.53 17.44
CA GLU A 244 -3.06 2.93 17.55
C GLU A 244 -1.55 3.07 17.42
N LEU A 245 -1.13 4.13 16.75
CA LEU A 245 0.26 4.53 16.68
C LEU A 245 0.66 5.18 18.01
N SER A 246 1.65 4.60 18.68
CA SER A 246 2.24 5.16 19.89
C SER A 246 3.00 6.46 19.59
N GLU A 247 3.32 7.24 20.63
CA GLU A 247 4.17 8.44 20.46
C GLU A 247 5.55 8.11 19.87
N MET A 248 6.06 6.91 20.15
CA MET A 248 7.32 6.43 19.58
C MET A 248 7.16 6.10 18.08
N ASP A 249 6.03 5.53 17.67
CA ASP A 249 5.75 5.28 16.26
C ASP A 249 5.65 6.62 15.49
N TRP A 250 4.99 7.62 16.08
CA TRP A 250 4.94 8.96 15.49
C TRP A 250 6.29 9.66 15.43
N ALA A 251 7.15 9.49 16.43
CA ALA A 251 8.51 10.02 16.40
C ALA A 251 9.35 9.42 15.26
N VAL A 252 9.16 8.13 14.98
CA VAL A 252 9.79 7.44 13.86
C VAL A 252 9.23 7.94 12.52
N ILE A 253 7.92 8.19 12.43
CA ILE A 253 7.28 8.73 11.22
C ILE A 253 7.78 10.15 10.92
N ASP A 254 7.79 11.03 11.92
CA ASP A 254 8.37 12.37 11.84
C ASP A 254 9.81 12.29 11.33
N LEU A 255 10.62 11.40 11.90
CA LEU A 255 12.01 11.24 11.51
C LEU A 255 12.18 10.81 10.05
N LEU A 256 11.41 9.82 9.56
CA LEU A 256 11.49 9.37 8.16
C LEU A 256 11.08 10.46 7.17
N TYR A 257 10.01 11.19 7.50
CA TYR A 257 9.41 12.22 6.65
C TYR A 257 9.93 13.64 6.96
N SER A 258 11.01 13.74 7.73
CA SER A 258 11.77 14.98 7.89
C SER A 258 12.58 15.32 6.62
N LYS A 259 13.15 16.53 6.57
CA LYS A 259 14.06 16.94 5.48
C LYS A 259 15.43 16.25 5.51
N LYS A 260 15.68 15.38 6.50
CA LYS A 260 16.99 14.77 6.76
C LYS A 260 17.31 13.62 5.81
N PHE A 261 16.29 12.90 5.36
CA PHE A 261 16.40 11.67 4.59
C PHE A 261 15.69 11.79 3.26
N THR A 262 16.23 11.13 2.24
CA THR A 262 15.64 11.07 0.91
C THR A 262 15.41 9.62 0.50
N TYR A 263 14.51 9.40 -0.46
CA TYR A 263 14.35 8.10 -1.10
C TYR A 263 15.71 7.56 -1.63
N GLY A 264 15.89 6.24 -1.54
CA GLY A 264 17.08 5.55 -2.04
C GLY A 264 18.34 5.74 -1.18
N GLU A 265 18.27 6.45 -0.05
CA GLU A 265 19.43 6.64 0.81
C GLU A 265 19.85 5.33 1.49
N SER A 266 21.15 5.01 1.50
CA SER A 266 21.64 3.76 2.08
C SER A 266 21.56 3.73 3.61
N LEU A 267 21.42 2.53 4.18
CA LEU A 267 21.48 2.31 5.63
C LEU A 267 22.72 2.94 6.29
N SER A 268 23.88 2.87 5.64
CA SER A 268 25.13 3.47 6.15
C SER A 268 25.06 4.99 6.21
N SER A 269 24.54 5.64 5.17
CA SER A 269 24.36 7.10 5.15
C SER A 269 23.36 7.54 6.21
N VAL A 270 22.26 6.81 6.33
CA VAL A 270 21.24 7.09 7.35
C VAL A 270 21.79 6.97 8.76
N ARG A 271 22.53 5.90 9.08
CA ARG A 271 23.20 5.73 10.37
C ARG A 271 24.15 6.88 10.69
N ALA A 272 24.93 7.34 9.71
CA ALA A 272 25.86 8.47 9.89
C ALA A 272 25.13 9.79 10.19
N LYS A 273 23.88 9.96 9.71
CA LYS A 273 23.07 11.13 10.04
C LYS A 273 22.39 11.00 11.41
N LEU A 274 22.16 9.79 11.94
CA LEU A 274 21.44 9.56 13.20
C LEU A 274 22.29 9.82 14.45
N THR A 275 23.62 9.73 14.35
CA THR A 275 24.58 10.11 15.40
C THR A 275 24.52 11.60 15.70
#